data_AF-A0A3A0G5D1-F1
#
_entry.id   AF-A0A3A0G5D1-F1
#
_cell.length_a   1.000
_cell.length_b   1.000
_cell.length_c   1.000
_cell.angle_alpha   90.00
_cell.angle_beta   90.00
_cell.angle_gamma   90.00
#
_symmetry.space_group_name_H-M   'P 1'
#
loop_
_entity.id
_entity.type
_entity.pdbx_description
1 polymer ?
#
loop_
_entity_poly.entity_id
_entity_poly.type
_entity_poly.pdbx_seq_one_letter_code
_entity_poly.pdbx_strand_id
1 'polypeptide(L)'
;PAARFENLIAIHLLKWVRFEQEVRGRDLELRYVRNDRGEEIDFVIVENGKTPLRAIECKVSDENPSSFMRRFAEKFPKCEVFQITLSGVRDIQTAQGIRVCPAARVIGELI
;
A
#
# COMPACT_ATOMS: atom_id res chain seq x y z
N PRO A 1 16.47 -6.94 -6.68
CA PRO A 1 15.24 -6.61 -7.44
C PRO A 1 14.11 -6.05 -6.57
N ALA A 2 13.77 -6.74 -5.47
CA ALA A 2 12.73 -6.31 -4.52
C ALA A 2 12.94 -4.89 -3.97
N ALA A 3 14.08 -4.61 -3.34
CA ALA A 3 14.36 -3.27 -2.79
C ALA A 3 14.29 -2.12 -3.81
N ARG A 4 14.67 -2.35 -5.07
CA ARG A 4 14.54 -1.34 -6.14
C ARG A 4 13.07 -1.09 -6.50
N PHE A 5 12.26 -2.14 -6.47
CA PHE A 5 10.83 -2.05 -6.73
C PHE A 5 10.11 -1.35 -5.58
N GLU A 6 10.37 -1.72 -4.33
CA GLU A 6 9.87 -1.01 -3.15
C GLU A 6 10.23 0.47 -3.17
N ASN A 7 11.49 0.82 -3.48
CA ASN A 7 11.92 2.20 -3.59
C ASN A 7 11.20 2.98 -4.70
N LEU A 8 10.92 2.34 -5.84
CA LEU A 8 10.12 2.95 -6.90
C LEU A 8 8.73 3.33 -6.36
N ILE A 9 8.06 2.39 -5.71
CA ILE A 9 6.73 2.61 -5.12
C ILE A 9 6.78 3.69 -4.05
N ALA A 10 7.78 3.64 -3.16
CA ALA A 10 7.97 4.61 -2.09
C ALA A 10 8.04 6.05 -2.63
N ILE A 11 8.81 6.27 -3.70
CA ILE A 11 8.96 7.61 -4.30
C ILE A 11 7.63 8.10 -4.91
N HIS A 12 6.87 7.22 -5.56
CA HIS A 12 5.56 7.58 -6.11
C HIS A 12 4.55 7.92 -5.01
N LEU A 13 4.50 7.13 -3.94
CA LEU A 13 3.64 7.38 -2.78
C LEU A 13 4.05 8.67 -2.07
N LEU A 14 5.35 8.87 -1.83
CA LEU A 14 5.86 10.07 -1.17
C LEU A 14 5.53 11.33 -1.96
N LYS A 15 5.73 11.31 -3.29
CA LYS A 15 5.35 12.41 -4.18
C LYS A 15 3.86 12.75 -4.04
N TRP A 16 2.99 11.74 -4.05
CA TRP A 16 1.54 11.96 -3.91
C TRP A 16 1.19 12.50 -2.53
N VAL A 17 1.75 11.94 -1.44
CA VAL A 17 1.56 12.46 -0.08
C VAL A 17 1.96 13.93 0.02
N ARG A 18 3.11 14.32 -0.56
CA ARG A 18 3.55 15.73 -0.58
C ARG A 18 2.58 16.61 -1.37
N PHE A 19 2.11 16.15 -2.52
CA PHE A 19 1.10 16.88 -3.29
C PHE A 19 -0.18 17.12 -2.49
N GLU A 20 -0.70 16.10 -1.80
CA GLU A 20 -1.88 16.24 -0.94
C GLU A 20 -1.66 17.22 0.22
N GLN A 21 -0.46 17.21 0.82
CA GLN A 21 -0.10 18.15 1.88
C GLN A 21 -0.03 19.59 1.35
N GLU A 22 0.73 19.82 0.28
CA GLU A 22 1.06 21.17 -0.19
C GLU A 22 -0.10 21.83 -0.94
N VAL A 23 -0.84 21.07 -1.74
CA VAL A 23 -1.90 21.60 -2.61
C VAL A 23 -3.27 21.55 -1.93
N ARG A 24 -3.53 20.49 -1.15
CA ARG A 24 -4.85 20.24 -0.55
C ARG A 24 -4.86 20.45 0.97
N GLY A 25 -3.72 20.74 1.59
CA GLY A 25 -3.61 21.01 3.02
C GLY A 25 -3.92 19.80 3.91
N ARG A 26 -3.85 18.57 3.38
CA ARG A 26 -4.17 17.35 4.13
C ARG A 26 -3.02 16.94 5.04
N ASP A 27 -3.33 16.51 6.25
CA ASP A 27 -2.35 15.95 7.20
C ASP A 27 -2.14 14.46 6.92
N LEU A 28 -1.37 14.15 5.88
CA LEU A 28 -1.02 12.80 5.48
C LEU A 28 0.42 12.43 5.86
N GLU A 29 0.64 11.17 6.23
CA GLU A 29 1.97 10.64 6.49
C GLU A 29 2.16 9.30 5.79
N LEU A 30 3.36 9.08 5.24
CA LEU A 30 3.79 7.77 4.73
C LEU A 30 4.59 7.06 5.83
N ARG A 31 4.06 5.93 6.31
CA ARG A 31 4.65 5.10 7.37
C ARG A 31 4.83 3.65 6.89
N TYR A 32 5.46 2.81 7.70
CA TYR A 32 5.47 1.35 7.53
C TYR A 32 4.85 0.69 8.77
N VAL A 33 4.43 -0.57 8.65
CA VAL A 33 3.91 -1.35 9.79
C VAL A 33 4.75 -2.61 9.96
N ARG A 34 5.18 -2.87 11.19
CA ARG A 34 5.88 -4.10 11.58
C ARG A 34 5.36 -4.57 12.93
N ASN A 35 5.17 -5.88 13.10
CA ASN A 35 4.84 -6.47 14.40
C ASN A 35 6.06 -7.13 15.08
N ASP A 36 5.86 -7.58 16.31
CA ASP A 36 6.83 -8.30 17.14
C ASP A 36 7.29 -9.64 16.54
N ARG A 37 6.48 -10.22 15.65
CA ARG A 37 6.79 -11.44 14.89
C ARG A 37 7.58 -11.18 13.60
N GLY A 38 7.85 -9.91 13.29
CA GLY A 38 8.54 -9.50 12.07
C GLY A 38 7.70 -9.53 10.80
N GLU A 39 6.37 -9.65 10.91
CA GLU A 39 5.47 -9.46 9.76
C GLU A 39 5.35 -7.96 9.45
N GLU A 40 5.41 -7.62 8.17
CA GLU A 40 5.51 -6.24 7.69
C GLU A 40 4.44 -5.92 6.63
N ILE A 41 4.00 -4.66 6.61
CA ILE A 41 3.34 -4.01 5.46
C ILE A 41 4.23 -2.83 5.10
N ASP A 42 4.76 -2.85 3.88
CA ASP A 42 5.82 -1.94 3.44
C ASP A 42 5.44 -0.46 3.60
N PHE A 43 4.21 -0.11 3.21
CA PHE A 43 3.74 1.27 3.26
C PHE A 43 2.30 1.38 3.77
N VAL A 44 2.06 2.39 4.61
CA VAL A 44 0.74 2.81 5.06
C VAL A 44 0.66 4.33 5.00
N ILE A 45 -0.31 4.85 4.26
CA ILE A 45 -0.69 6.25 4.29
C ILE A 45 -1.67 6.45 5.44
N VAL A 46 -1.34 7.37 6.34
CA VAL A 46 -2.13 7.69 7.52
C VAL A 46 -2.58 9.14 7.46
N GLU A 47 -3.81 9.42 7.87
CA GLU A 47 -4.35 10.78 7.98
C GLU A 47 -4.61 11.16 9.44
N ASN A 48 -4.30 12.42 9.78
CA ASN A 48 -4.43 12.98 11.13
C ASN A 48 -3.70 12.14 12.19
N GLY A 49 -2.53 11.60 11.84
CA GLY A 49 -1.65 10.79 12.69
C GLY A 49 -2.15 9.39 13.10
N LYS A 50 -3.40 9.02 12.79
CA LYS A 50 -4.03 7.78 13.31
C LYS A 50 -4.89 6.97 12.35
N THR A 51 -5.43 7.56 11.29
CA THR A 51 -6.40 6.88 10.40
C THR A 51 -5.70 6.30 9.19
N PRO A 52 -5.52 4.97 9.07
CA PRO A 52 -4.93 4.39 7.86
C PRO A 52 -5.91 4.53 6.69
N LEU A 53 -5.48 5.20 5.64
CA LEU A 53 -6.24 5.40 4.41
C LEU A 53 -5.91 4.35 3.37
N ARG A 54 -4.63 4.04 3.22
CA ARG A 54 -4.14 3.10 2.21
C ARG A 54 -2.97 2.29 2.76
N ALA A 55 -2.98 0.98 2.56
CA ALA A 55 -1.89 0.08 2.92
C ALA A 55 -1.42 -0.68 1.67
N ILE A 56 -0.12 -0.80 1.50
CA ILE A 56 0.51 -1.35 0.29
C ILE A 56 1.59 -2.37 0.69
N GLU A 57 1.46 -3.59 0.15
CA GLU A 57 2.49 -4.63 0.19
C GLU A 57 3.04 -4.84 -1.23
N CYS A 58 4.37 -4.77 -1.39
CA CYS A 58 5.06 -4.93 -2.66
C CYS A 58 5.56 -6.37 -2.82
N LYS A 59 5.24 -7.02 -3.93
CA LYS A 59 5.78 -8.33 -4.29
C LYS A 59 6.36 -8.30 -5.70
N VAL A 60 7.39 -9.09 -5.96
CA VAL A 60 7.91 -9.22 -7.33
C VAL A 60 6.87 -9.96 -8.18
N SER A 61 6.42 -11.13 -7.73
CA SER A 61 5.51 -11.99 -8.51
C SER A 61 4.43 -12.70 -7.70
N ASP A 62 4.54 -12.75 -6.36
CA ASP A 62 3.48 -13.34 -5.55
C ASP A 62 2.23 -12.46 -5.58
N GLU A 63 1.10 -13.08 -5.88
CA GLU A 63 -0.21 -12.46 -6.06
C GLU A 63 -1.21 -13.00 -5.02
N ASN A 64 -0.74 -13.72 -3.99
CA ASN A 64 -1.54 -14.16 -2.86
C ASN A 64 -1.30 -13.24 -1.65
N PRO A 65 -2.34 -12.57 -1.12
CA PRO A 65 -2.19 -11.76 0.09
C PRO A 65 -1.79 -12.57 1.31
N SER A 66 -0.78 -12.06 2.02
CA SER A 66 -0.27 -12.61 3.26
C SER A 66 -1.36 -12.69 4.34
N SER A 67 -1.21 -13.60 5.31
CA SER A 67 -2.16 -13.68 6.43
C SER A 67 -2.18 -12.39 7.25
N PHE A 68 -1.03 -11.71 7.36
CA PHE A 68 -0.92 -10.42 8.04
C PHE A 68 -1.70 -9.32 7.32
N MET A 69 -1.56 -9.23 5.99
CA MET A 69 -2.32 -8.26 5.18
C MET A 69 -3.84 -8.50 5.27
N ARG A 70 -4.28 -9.76 5.31
CA ARG A 70 -5.71 -10.12 5.54
C ARG A 70 -6.20 -9.65 6.91
N ARG A 71 -5.46 -9.97 7.98
CA ARG A 71 -5.80 -9.49 9.34
C ARG A 71 -5.81 -7.96 9.41
N PHE A 72 -4.92 -7.28 8.69
CA PHE A 72 -4.88 -5.83 8.63
C PHE A 72 -6.12 -5.25 7.94
N ALA A 73 -6.51 -5.80 6.79
CA ALA A 73 -7.72 -5.38 6.07
C ALA A 73 -8.99 -5.57 6.91
N GLU A 74 -9.11 -6.71 7.60
CA GLU A 74 -10.22 -6.99 8.52
C GLU A 74 -10.25 -6.00 9.70
N LYS A 75 -9.09 -5.65 10.25
CA LYS A 75 -8.97 -4.70 11.37
C LYS A 75 -9.29 -3.26 10.96
N PHE A 76 -8.98 -2.90 9.71
CA PHE A 76 -9.17 -1.55 9.18
C PHE A 76 -10.04 -1.58 7.91
N PRO A 77 -11.36 -1.86 8.03
CA PRO A 77 -12.24 -2.08 6.88
C PRO A 77 -12.46 -0.84 6.00
N LYS A 78 -12.07 0.35 6.49
CA LYS A 78 -12.11 1.61 5.73
C LYS A 78 -10.78 1.94 5.03
N CYS A 79 -9.71 1.21 5.32
CA CYS A 79 -8.42 1.38 4.69
C CYS A 79 -8.43 0.63 3.36
N GLU A 80 -8.02 1.30 2.29
CA GLU A 80 -7.81 0.63 1.00
C GLU A 80 -6.54 -0.22 1.08
N VAL A 81 -6.66 -1.52 0.82
CA VAL A 81 -5.52 -2.44 0.96
C VAL A 81 -5.10 -2.98 -0.40
N PHE A 82 -3.82 -2.84 -0.71
CA PHE A 82 -3.23 -3.23 -1.98
C PHE A 82 -2.08 -4.21 -1.79
N GLN A 83 -2.08 -5.28 -2.58
CA GLN A 83 -0.85 -6.00 -2.91
C GLN A 83 -0.48 -5.64 -4.35
N ILE A 84 0.66 -4.99 -4.52
CA ILE A 84 1.14 -4.59 -5.83
C ILE A 84 2.27 -5.49 -6.31
N THR A 85 2.19 -5.88 -7.57
CA THR A 85 3.17 -6.80 -8.16
C THR A 85 3.99 -6.15 -9.27
N LEU A 86 5.26 -6.50 -9.37
CA LEU A 86 6.12 -6.07 -10.48
C LEU A 86 5.82 -6.85 -11.76
N SER A 87 5.69 -8.18 -11.68
CA SER A 87 5.51 -9.06 -12.83
C SER A 87 4.19 -9.85 -12.81
N GLY A 88 3.35 -9.63 -11.79
CA GLY A 88 1.99 -10.16 -11.77
C GLY A 88 1.09 -9.45 -12.79
N VAL A 89 0.00 -10.11 -13.16
CA VAL A 89 -0.94 -9.65 -14.20
C VAL A 89 -2.38 -9.59 -13.72
N ARG A 90 -2.69 -10.17 -12.55
CA ARG A 90 -4.02 -10.11 -11.95
C ARG A 90 -4.34 -8.69 -11.50
N ASP A 91 -5.53 -8.20 -11.80
CA ASP A 91 -6.16 -7.05 -11.14
C ASP A 91 -7.49 -7.53 -10.57
N ILE A 92 -7.46 -7.97 -9.31
CA ILE A 92 -8.60 -8.59 -8.63
C ILE A 92 -8.80 -8.00 -7.25
N GLN A 93 -10.02 -8.06 -6.74
CA GLN A 93 -10.32 -7.78 -5.35
C GLN A 93 -10.69 -9.07 -4.62
N THR A 94 -10.01 -9.36 -3.51
CA THR A 94 -10.32 -10.54 -2.69
C THR A 94 -11.61 -10.36 -1.90
N ALA A 95 -12.13 -11.45 -1.33
CA ALA A 95 -13.27 -11.40 -0.41
C ALA A 95 -13.01 -10.53 0.83
N GLN A 96 -11.75 -10.37 1.23
CA GLN A 96 -11.31 -9.51 2.34
C GLN A 96 -11.11 -8.04 1.92
N GLY A 97 -11.43 -7.66 0.68
CA GLY A 97 -11.29 -6.29 0.19
C GLY A 97 -9.87 -5.88 -0.22
N ILE A 98 -8.95 -6.85 -0.35
CA ILE A 98 -7.57 -6.57 -0.79
C ILE A 98 -7.53 -6.54 -2.31
N ARG A 99 -7.07 -5.44 -2.91
CA ARG A 99 -6.81 -5.37 -4.34
C ARG A 99 -5.42 -5.89 -4.65
N VAL A 100 -5.33 -6.95 -5.45
CA VAL A 100 -4.07 -7.47 -5.98
C VAL A 100 -3.96 -6.98 -7.41
N CYS A 101 -2.94 -6.16 -7.72
CA CYS A 101 -2.82 -5.52 -9.03
C CYS A 101 -1.36 -5.26 -9.45
N PRO A 102 -1.07 -5.09 -10.76
CA PRO A 102 0.25 -4.67 -11.21
C PRO A 102 0.55 -3.24 -10.76
N ALA A 103 1.81 -2.95 -10.44
CA ALA A 103 2.24 -1.63 -9.95
C ALA A 103 1.81 -0.45 -10.84
N ALA A 104 1.78 -0.65 -12.16
CA ALA A 104 1.37 0.36 -13.12
C ALA A 104 -0.06 0.88 -12.88
N ARG A 105 -0.97 0.04 -12.35
CA ARG A 105 -2.34 0.44 -12.01
C ARG A 105 -2.36 1.47 -10.90
N VAL A 106 -1.70 1.16 -9.78
CA VAL A 106 -1.66 2.05 -8.61
C VAL A 106 -0.88 3.33 -8.91
N ILE A 107 0.26 3.23 -9.59
CA ILE A 107 1.05 4.42 -9.96
C ILE A 107 0.26 5.38 -10.84
N GLY A 108 -0.53 4.84 -11.80
CA GLY A 108 -1.38 5.63 -12.67
C GLY A 108 -2.59 6.27 -11.98
N GLU A 109 -2.97 5.82 -10.79
CA GLU A 109 -4.05 6.41 -9.99
C GLU A 109 -3.55 7.54 -9.06
N LEU A 110 -2.24 7.70 -8.91
CA LEU A 110 -1.63 8.68 -8.00
C LEU A 110 -1.43 10.07 -8.65
N ILE A 111 -1.70 10.27 -9.94
CA ILE A 111 -1.76 11.57 -10.63
C ILE A 111 -2.75 11.49 -11.80
#